data_AF-A0A0G0ARP2-F1
#
_entry.id   AF-A0A0G0ARP2-F1
#
_cell.length_a   1.000
_cell.length_b   1.000
_cell.length_c   1.000
_cell.angle_alpha   90.00
_cell.angle_beta   90.00
_cell.angle_gamma   90.00
#
_symmetry.space_group_name_H-M   'P 1'
#
loop_
_entity.id
_entity.type
_entity.pdbx_description
1 polymer ?
#
loop_
_entity_poly.entity_id
_entity_poly.type
_entity_poly.pdbx_seq_one_letter_code
_entity_poly.pdbx_strand_id
1 'polypeptide(L)'
;MDNQILTALKEKFKNLTANGELEAETKRNILKEELQFYILNFIYHHPEYSNWIMYGGSALRICHDLNRMSVDLDFEVKHAISENFLNELKKEIELYFKNTYNTETELLTIKTTTNRGLRLCFHIGDELGINHPSKQVIVKIDLNHFEAPKTVTERRPINRNQFSFVIKTYNMSALMASKIAAILLRGQRGGADGIIYEEKGRDIYDLLWYMTKKVIPDLDYLIAKNINIKDLRILFDKLTLQMNKVNDTNLKQDLSPLFTDQTFIENWLKNWRTTYLQLFEDYNIRTVTTLKKITIFQDFQTDNFSFLFWYNTDNEKLLGITYSISDYWIEFREGELLTTPDKKIADLVEFNSNGISSRPVSQDKLLQYASVFYQKTENYLKKMNNTVFGDTISTKIIRMTADNLNQKEQILLNKSTLLSCELDDLLK
;
A
#
# COMPACT_ATOMS: atom_id res chain seq x y z
N MET A 1 16.28 -2.25 -39.18
CA MET A 1 16.68 -2.69 -37.83
C MET A 1 15.39 -2.96 -37.09
N ASP A 2 15.11 -4.21 -36.77
CA ASP A 2 13.82 -4.60 -36.18
C ASP A 2 13.64 -3.95 -34.81
N ASN A 3 12.43 -3.42 -34.57
CA ASN A 3 12.09 -2.80 -33.31
C ASN A 3 12.11 -3.84 -32.18
N GLN A 4 12.97 -3.62 -31.18
CA GLN A 4 13.18 -4.60 -30.10
C GLN A 4 11.93 -4.81 -29.25
N ILE A 5 11.13 -3.75 -29.01
CA ILE A 5 9.87 -3.83 -28.26
C ILE A 5 8.89 -4.73 -29.00
N LEU A 6 8.68 -4.48 -30.31
CA LEU A 6 7.72 -5.26 -31.10
C LEU A 6 8.12 -6.74 -31.14
N THR A 7 9.41 -7.03 -31.26
CA THR A 7 9.93 -8.41 -31.25
C THR A 7 9.64 -9.10 -29.92
N ALA A 8 9.98 -8.46 -28.79
CA ALA A 8 9.72 -9.00 -27.45
C ALA A 8 8.21 -9.19 -27.18
N LEU A 9 7.37 -8.26 -27.63
CA LEU A 9 5.91 -8.38 -27.49
C LEU A 9 5.35 -9.52 -28.34
N LYS A 10 5.83 -9.71 -29.59
CA LYS A 10 5.42 -10.81 -30.47
C LYS A 10 5.72 -12.18 -29.84
N GLU A 11 6.92 -12.36 -29.32
CA GLU A 11 7.32 -13.61 -28.66
C GLU A 11 6.42 -13.91 -27.46
N LYS A 12 6.18 -12.91 -26.61
CA LYS A 12 5.32 -13.06 -25.44
C LYS A 12 3.87 -13.37 -25.82
N PHE A 13 3.35 -12.71 -26.85
CA PHE A 13 1.97 -12.87 -27.27
C PHE A 13 1.72 -14.22 -27.96
N LYS A 14 2.69 -14.76 -28.69
CA LYS A 14 2.63 -16.11 -29.28
C LYS A 14 2.42 -17.20 -28.21
N ASN A 15 3.03 -17.03 -27.04
CA ASN A 15 2.87 -17.97 -25.92
C ASN A 15 1.49 -17.85 -25.26
N LEU A 16 0.86 -16.68 -25.30
CA LEU A 16 -0.45 -16.41 -24.70
C LEU A 16 -1.60 -16.93 -25.55
N THR A 17 -1.53 -16.79 -26.87
CA THR A 17 -2.57 -17.27 -27.80
C THR A 17 -2.62 -18.80 -27.92
N ALA A 18 -1.57 -19.50 -27.47
CA ALA A 18 -1.57 -20.96 -27.39
C ALA A 18 -2.55 -21.50 -26.32
N ASN A 19 -2.97 -20.68 -25.35
CA ASN A 19 -3.77 -21.10 -24.19
C ASN A 19 -5.29 -20.81 -24.33
N GLY A 20 -5.77 -20.50 -25.54
CA GLY A 20 -7.19 -20.25 -25.83
C GLY A 20 -7.47 -18.85 -26.40
N GLU A 21 -8.70 -18.62 -26.87
CA GLU A 21 -9.11 -17.33 -27.42
C GLU A 21 -9.47 -16.33 -26.31
N LEU A 22 -8.60 -15.33 -26.11
CA LEU A 22 -8.89 -14.16 -25.28
C LEU A 22 -9.58 -13.06 -26.10
N GLU A 23 -10.48 -12.32 -25.44
CA GLU A 23 -11.09 -11.11 -26.00
C GLU A 23 -10.05 -10.03 -26.36
N ALA A 24 -10.38 -9.19 -27.35
CA ALA A 24 -9.46 -8.19 -27.86
C ALA A 24 -9.03 -7.15 -26.81
N GLU A 25 -9.92 -6.73 -25.91
CA GLU A 25 -9.55 -5.77 -24.85
C GLU A 25 -8.66 -6.41 -23.79
N THR A 26 -8.90 -7.67 -23.41
CA THR A 26 -8.03 -8.43 -22.50
C THR A 26 -6.63 -8.55 -23.08
N LYS A 27 -6.50 -8.88 -24.37
CA LYS A 27 -5.24 -8.91 -25.10
C LYS A 27 -4.52 -7.55 -25.05
N ARG A 28 -5.24 -6.45 -25.28
CA ARG A 28 -4.67 -5.10 -25.16
C ARG A 28 -4.19 -4.80 -23.74
N ASN A 29 -4.93 -5.21 -22.73
CA ASN A 29 -4.56 -4.97 -21.33
C ASN A 29 -3.28 -5.71 -20.95
N ILE A 30 -3.09 -6.95 -21.42
CA ILE A 30 -1.82 -7.66 -21.25
C ILE A 30 -0.65 -6.86 -21.84
N LEU A 31 -0.81 -6.35 -23.07
CA LEU A 31 0.25 -5.56 -23.70
C LEU A 31 0.51 -4.24 -22.96
N LYS A 32 -0.52 -3.60 -22.41
CA LYS A 32 -0.35 -2.41 -21.55
C LYS A 32 0.52 -2.76 -20.34
N GLU A 33 0.25 -3.86 -19.64
CA GLU A 33 1.07 -4.30 -18.49
C GLU A 33 2.53 -4.51 -18.89
N GLU A 34 2.81 -5.01 -20.10
CA GLU A 34 4.19 -5.17 -20.56
C GLU A 34 4.86 -3.85 -20.87
N LEU A 35 4.18 -2.98 -21.61
CA LEU A 35 4.69 -1.66 -22.00
C LEU A 35 4.96 -0.75 -20.79
N GLN A 36 4.21 -0.92 -19.70
CA GLN A 36 4.46 -0.21 -18.45
C GLN A 36 5.89 -0.40 -17.92
N PHE A 37 6.51 -1.58 -18.07
CA PHE A 37 7.86 -1.81 -17.55
C PHE A 37 8.92 -1.03 -18.31
N TYR A 38 8.72 -0.80 -19.62
CA TYR A 38 9.61 0.06 -20.42
C TYR A 38 9.57 1.51 -19.93
N ILE A 39 8.37 1.99 -19.58
CA ILE A 39 8.13 3.34 -19.06
C ILE A 39 8.68 3.47 -17.63
N LEU A 40 8.42 2.49 -16.77
CA LEU A 40 8.92 2.47 -15.40
C LEU A 40 10.45 2.39 -15.36
N ASN A 41 11.06 1.65 -16.29
CA ASN A 41 12.51 1.62 -16.44
C ASN A 41 13.07 3.01 -16.77
N PHE A 42 12.39 3.79 -17.61
CA PHE A 42 12.77 5.20 -17.84
C PHE A 42 12.62 6.03 -16.57
N ILE A 43 11.42 6.04 -15.96
CA ILE A 43 11.10 6.89 -14.80
C ILE A 43 12.07 6.64 -13.64
N TYR A 44 12.29 5.37 -13.28
CA TYR A 44 13.08 5.03 -12.08
C TYR A 44 14.59 5.02 -12.28
N HIS A 45 15.08 5.20 -13.51
CA HIS A 45 16.49 5.51 -13.79
C HIS A 45 16.73 7.02 -14.04
N HIS A 46 15.66 7.82 -14.14
CA HIS A 46 15.81 9.25 -14.34
C HIS A 46 16.23 9.95 -13.03
N PRO A 47 17.22 10.86 -13.05
CA PRO A 47 17.69 11.56 -11.85
C PRO A 47 16.58 12.38 -11.17
N GLU A 48 15.64 12.93 -11.94
CA GLU A 48 14.52 13.72 -11.39
C GLU A 48 13.32 12.85 -11.01
N TYR A 49 12.96 11.86 -11.84
CA TYR A 49 11.67 11.17 -11.75
C TYR A 49 11.70 9.94 -10.85
N SER A 50 12.89 9.41 -10.53
CA SER A 50 13.07 8.24 -9.66
C SER A 50 12.53 8.41 -8.24
N ASN A 51 12.24 9.66 -7.82
CA ASN A 51 11.65 9.97 -6.52
C ASN A 51 10.12 10.05 -6.52
N TRP A 52 9.46 9.86 -7.67
CA TRP A 52 7.99 9.83 -7.76
C TRP A 52 7.41 8.64 -7.01
N ILE A 53 6.32 8.90 -6.29
CA ILE A 53 5.64 7.87 -5.52
C ILE A 53 4.58 7.24 -6.41
N MET A 54 4.81 6.01 -6.84
CA MET A 54 3.80 5.24 -7.56
C MET A 54 2.71 4.79 -6.60
N TYR A 55 1.46 4.91 -7.02
CA TYR A 55 0.31 4.49 -6.22
C TYR A 55 -0.80 3.90 -7.11
N GLY A 56 -1.95 3.59 -6.53
CA GLY A 56 -3.10 3.08 -7.29
C GLY A 56 -2.97 1.62 -7.72
N GLY A 57 -3.73 1.24 -8.77
CA GLY A 57 -3.89 -0.16 -9.18
C GLY A 57 -2.59 -0.81 -9.67
N SER A 58 -1.74 -0.04 -10.35
CA SER A 58 -0.48 -0.56 -10.90
C SER A 58 0.58 -0.73 -9.82
N ALA A 59 0.59 0.12 -8.79
CA ALA A 59 1.43 -0.10 -7.61
C ALA A 59 1.04 -1.42 -6.92
N LEU A 60 -0.25 -1.68 -6.74
CA LEU A 60 -0.74 -2.95 -6.20
C LEU A 60 -0.35 -4.16 -7.07
N ARG A 61 -0.49 -4.03 -8.38
CA ARG A 61 -0.19 -5.09 -9.34
C ARG A 61 1.29 -5.43 -9.40
N ILE A 62 2.16 -4.43 -9.45
CA ILE A 62 3.60 -4.62 -9.68
C ILE A 62 4.35 -4.85 -8.36
N CYS A 63 3.98 -4.16 -7.28
CA CYS A 63 4.70 -4.23 -6.01
C CYS A 63 4.12 -5.26 -5.02
N HIS A 64 2.86 -5.66 -5.20
CA HIS A 64 2.12 -6.46 -4.22
C HIS A 64 1.29 -7.60 -4.81
N ASP A 65 1.48 -7.94 -6.08
CA ASP A 65 0.87 -9.10 -6.74
C ASP A 65 -0.68 -9.09 -6.73
N LEU A 66 -1.30 -7.92 -6.94
CA LEU A 66 -2.74 -7.85 -7.22
C LEU A 66 -3.09 -8.76 -8.41
N ASN A 67 -4.13 -9.57 -8.27
CA ASN A 67 -4.49 -10.64 -9.20
C ASN A 67 -5.46 -10.20 -10.32
N ARG A 68 -5.56 -8.89 -10.58
CA ARG A 68 -6.18 -8.33 -11.78
C ARG A 68 -5.16 -7.48 -12.54
N MET A 69 -5.32 -7.37 -13.85
CA MET A 69 -4.47 -6.48 -14.65
C MET A 69 -4.70 -5.00 -14.27
N SER A 70 -3.67 -4.17 -14.43
CA SER A 70 -3.78 -2.71 -14.28
C SER A 70 -3.17 -1.97 -15.48
N VAL A 71 -3.82 -0.91 -15.93
CA VAL A 71 -3.59 -0.35 -17.28
C VAL A 71 -3.00 1.06 -17.31
N ASP A 72 -3.11 1.80 -16.21
CA ASP A 72 -2.64 3.19 -16.08
C ASP A 72 -1.47 3.26 -15.08
N LEU A 73 -0.54 4.20 -15.23
CA LEU A 73 0.51 4.47 -14.25
C LEU A 73 0.19 5.77 -13.51
N ASP A 74 -0.10 5.67 -12.23
CA ASP A 74 -0.43 6.80 -11.37
C ASP A 74 0.75 7.13 -10.44
N PHE A 75 1.14 8.41 -10.40
CA PHE A 75 2.20 8.91 -9.53
C PHE A 75 1.76 10.13 -8.73
N GLU A 76 2.25 10.25 -7.50
CA GLU A 76 2.20 11.48 -6.72
C GLU A 76 3.58 12.14 -6.71
N VAL A 77 3.59 13.45 -6.96
CA VAL A 77 4.79 14.29 -7.07
C VAL A 77 4.69 15.50 -6.13
N LYS A 78 5.85 15.99 -5.68
CA LYS A 78 5.94 17.11 -4.71
C LYS A 78 5.85 18.51 -5.32
N HIS A 79 5.88 18.60 -6.64
CA HIS A 79 5.88 19.87 -7.36
C HIS A 79 4.60 20.04 -8.17
N ALA A 80 4.25 21.30 -8.45
CA ALA A 80 3.15 21.60 -9.35
C ALA A 80 3.46 21.12 -10.77
N ILE A 81 2.49 20.49 -11.41
CA ILE A 81 2.63 19.98 -12.77
C ILE A 81 2.33 21.13 -13.74
N SER A 82 3.33 21.56 -14.50
CA SER A 82 3.19 22.60 -15.52
C SER A 82 3.16 22.00 -16.93
N GLU A 83 2.64 22.76 -17.90
CA GLU A 83 2.66 22.35 -19.30
C GLU A 83 4.09 22.19 -19.83
N ASN A 84 5.01 23.10 -19.45
CA ASN A 84 6.42 23.01 -19.80
C ASN A 84 7.05 21.71 -19.30
N PHE A 85 6.78 21.36 -18.04
CA PHE A 85 7.22 20.12 -17.44
C PHE A 85 6.70 18.89 -18.20
N LEU A 86 5.40 18.86 -18.57
CA LEU A 86 4.84 17.75 -19.35
C LEU A 86 5.43 17.67 -20.76
N ASN A 87 5.73 18.81 -21.39
CA ASN A 87 6.37 18.88 -22.70
C ASN A 87 7.83 18.37 -22.65
N GLU A 88 8.55 18.65 -21.57
CA GLU A 88 9.89 18.13 -21.32
C GLU A 88 9.86 16.62 -21.08
N LEU A 89 9.04 16.15 -20.14
CA LEU A 89 8.82 14.72 -19.88
C LEU A 89 8.47 13.95 -21.15
N LYS A 90 7.58 14.51 -21.97
CA LYS A 90 7.24 13.94 -23.28
C LYS A 90 8.47 13.76 -24.17
N LYS A 91 9.27 14.82 -24.36
CA LYS A 91 10.46 14.81 -25.22
C LYS A 91 11.49 13.81 -24.74
N GLU A 92 11.71 13.73 -23.42
CA GLU A 92 12.66 12.79 -22.83
C GLU A 92 12.23 11.33 -23.02
N ILE A 93 10.94 11.04 -22.83
CA ILE A 93 10.41 9.70 -23.12
C ILE A 93 10.58 9.37 -24.61
N GLU A 94 10.21 10.28 -25.53
CA GLU A 94 10.40 10.06 -26.97
C GLU A 94 11.87 9.76 -27.32
N LEU A 95 12.80 10.53 -26.75
CA LEU A 95 14.24 10.34 -26.95
C LEU A 95 14.72 9.01 -26.38
N TYR A 96 14.29 8.65 -25.18
CA TYR A 96 14.63 7.38 -24.54
C TYR A 96 14.16 6.18 -25.38
N PHE A 97 12.92 6.18 -25.84
CA PHE A 97 12.37 5.09 -26.66
C PHE A 97 13.06 4.97 -28.02
N LYS A 98 13.41 6.12 -28.63
CA LYS A 98 14.18 6.16 -29.88
C LYS A 98 15.59 5.60 -29.68
N ASN A 99 16.34 6.11 -28.70
CA ASN A 99 17.75 5.75 -28.51
C ASN A 99 17.94 4.32 -27.97
N THR A 100 17.03 3.85 -27.12
CA THR A 100 17.19 2.55 -26.45
C THR A 100 16.62 1.40 -27.26
N TYR A 101 15.48 1.60 -27.94
CA TYR A 101 14.75 0.51 -28.60
C TYR A 101 14.58 0.70 -30.11
N ASN A 102 15.22 1.72 -30.68
CA ASN A 102 15.05 2.11 -32.08
C ASN A 102 13.57 2.28 -32.46
N THR A 103 12.83 2.99 -31.59
CA THR A 103 11.40 3.24 -31.80
C THR A 103 11.22 4.39 -32.79
N GLU A 104 10.69 4.08 -33.97
CA GLU A 104 10.35 5.08 -34.98
C GLU A 104 9.12 5.89 -34.54
N THR A 105 9.00 7.13 -35.03
CA THR A 105 7.88 8.03 -34.70
C THR A 105 6.51 7.48 -35.10
N GLU A 106 6.48 6.55 -36.06
CA GLU A 106 5.27 5.86 -36.51
C GLU A 106 4.79 4.80 -35.50
N LEU A 107 5.70 4.24 -34.69
CA LEU A 107 5.37 3.19 -33.72
C LEU A 107 4.87 3.75 -32.39
N LEU A 108 5.40 4.90 -31.94
CA LEU A 108 5.01 5.55 -30.68
C LEU A 108 4.67 7.03 -30.91
N THR A 109 3.47 7.42 -30.49
CA THR A 109 3.08 8.83 -30.40
C THR A 109 2.69 9.19 -28.97
N ILE A 110 3.28 10.25 -28.42
CA ILE A 110 2.96 10.73 -27.08
C ILE A 110 2.14 12.02 -27.14
N LYS A 111 1.01 12.04 -26.43
CA LYS A 111 0.11 13.19 -26.34
C LYS A 111 -0.13 13.57 -24.89
N THR A 112 -0.23 14.86 -24.61
CA THR A 112 -0.72 15.36 -23.32
C THR A 112 -2.22 15.09 -23.25
N THR A 113 -2.69 14.43 -22.19
CA THR A 113 -4.12 14.08 -22.00
C THR A 113 -4.90 15.15 -21.26
N THR A 114 -4.23 15.80 -20.31
CA THR A 114 -4.76 16.81 -19.38
C THR A 114 -3.58 17.66 -18.89
N ASN A 115 -3.82 18.68 -18.07
CA ASN A 115 -2.76 19.44 -17.39
C ASN A 115 -1.94 18.60 -16.38
N ARG A 116 -2.13 17.28 -16.34
CA ARG A 116 -1.53 16.40 -15.33
C ARG A 116 -1.02 15.05 -15.86
N GLY A 117 -0.90 14.85 -17.19
CA GLY A 117 -0.48 13.52 -17.66
C GLY A 117 -0.21 13.37 -19.16
N LEU A 118 0.35 12.22 -19.51
CA LEU A 118 0.72 11.81 -20.85
C LEU A 118 -0.02 10.52 -21.27
N ARG A 119 -0.28 10.39 -22.57
CA ARG A 119 -0.81 9.20 -23.23
C ARG A 119 0.18 8.73 -24.28
N LEU A 120 0.79 7.58 -24.02
CA LEU A 120 1.72 6.92 -24.91
C LEU A 120 0.92 5.96 -25.78
N CYS A 121 0.88 6.22 -27.08
CA CYS A 121 0.08 5.49 -28.06
C CYS A 121 1.02 4.63 -28.90
N PHE A 122 1.01 3.33 -28.67
CA PHE A 122 1.79 2.36 -29.44
C PHE A 122 0.93 1.80 -30.57
N HIS A 123 1.36 1.98 -31.81
CA HIS A 123 0.61 1.59 -33.02
C HIS A 123 0.93 0.17 -33.47
N ILE A 124 0.84 -0.77 -32.52
CA ILE A 124 1.33 -2.15 -32.67
C ILE A 124 0.21 -3.21 -32.82
N GLY A 125 -1.05 -2.79 -32.86
CA GLY A 125 -2.19 -3.71 -32.81
C GLY A 125 -2.29 -4.62 -34.04
N ASP A 126 -2.07 -4.08 -35.23
CA ASP A 126 -2.13 -4.87 -36.49
C ASP A 126 -1.00 -5.92 -36.53
N GLU A 127 0.21 -5.52 -36.16
CA GLU A 127 1.39 -6.41 -36.16
C GLU A 127 1.31 -7.53 -35.13
N LEU A 128 0.47 -7.35 -34.10
CA LEU A 128 0.20 -8.32 -33.04
C LEU A 128 -1.14 -9.06 -33.26
N GLY A 129 -1.84 -8.83 -34.36
CA GLY A 129 -3.10 -9.51 -34.69
C GLY A 129 -4.25 -9.19 -33.73
N ILE A 130 -4.27 -7.99 -33.13
CA ILE A 130 -5.34 -7.56 -32.24
C ILE A 130 -6.51 -7.04 -33.06
N ASN A 131 -7.61 -7.80 -33.09
CA ASN A 131 -8.84 -7.37 -33.75
C ASN A 131 -9.60 -6.33 -32.91
N HIS A 132 -9.16 -5.07 -32.93
CA HIS A 132 -9.78 -3.95 -32.21
C HIS A 132 -9.78 -2.65 -33.05
N PRO A 133 -10.86 -1.85 -33.06
CA PRO A 133 -10.99 -0.69 -33.96
C PRO A 133 -9.84 0.34 -33.88
N SER A 134 -9.35 0.63 -32.67
CA SER A 134 -8.32 1.65 -32.47
C SER A 134 -6.93 1.23 -32.95
N LYS A 135 -6.64 -0.08 -33.08
CA LYS A 135 -5.30 -0.66 -33.36
C LYS A 135 -4.14 -0.20 -32.45
N GLN A 136 -4.40 0.69 -31.49
CA GLN A 136 -3.42 1.26 -30.58
C GLN A 136 -3.47 0.58 -29.22
N VAL A 137 -2.29 0.31 -28.67
CA VAL A 137 -2.12 -0.02 -27.26
C VAL A 137 -1.69 1.26 -26.54
N ILE A 138 -2.45 1.66 -25.53
CA ILE A 138 -2.27 2.96 -24.89
C ILE A 138 -1.96 2.77 -23.43
N VAL A 139 -0.83 3.32 -22.99
CA VAL A 139 -0.46 3.44 -21.59
C VAL A 139 -0.53 4.91 -21.19
N LYS A 140 -1.17 5.19 -20.06
CA LYS A 140 -1.27 6.55 -19.51
C LYS A 140 -0.33 6.72 -18.33
N ILE A 141 0.27 7.91 -18.25
CA ILE A 141 0.99 8.39 -17.08
C ILE A 141 0.16 9.54 -16.52
N ASP A 142 -0.35 9.36 -15.31
CA ASP A 142 -1.12 10.36 -14.58
C ASP A 142 -0.30 10.82 -13.36
N LEU A 143 0.01 12.12 -13.32
CA LEU A 143 0.72 12.76 -12.24
C LEU A 143 -0.27 13.51 -11.35
N ASN A 144 -0.05 13.49 -10.04
CA ASN A 144 -0.86 14.25 -9.09
C ASN A 144 0.07 15.01 -8.15
N HIS A 145 -0.12 16.33 -8.08
CA HIS A 145 0.58 17.14 -7.09
C HIS A 145 -0.13 16.96 -5.74
N PHE A 146 0.44 16.13 -4.88
CA PHE A 146 -0.11 15.82 -3.57
C PHE A 146 0.99 15.34 -2.63
N GLU A 147 0.90 15.74 -1.37
CA GLU A 147 1.74 15.24 -0.29
C GLU A 147 0.84 15.05 0.93
N ALA A 148 0.74 13.82 1.42
CA ALA A 148 0.13 13.52 2.70
C ALA A 148 1.21 13.52 3.79
N PRO A 149 1.13 14.44 4.78
CA PRO A 149 2.04 14.43 5.91
C PRO A 149 2.03 13.06 6.62
N LYS A 150 3.16 12.66 7.19
CA LYS A 150 3.33 11.42 7.98
C LYS A 150 3.05 10.10 7.25
N THR A 151 2.81 10.13 5.93
CA THR A 151 2.59 8.89 5.18
C THR A 151 3.91 8.16 4.95
N VAL A 152 3.93 6.87 5.29
CA VAL A 152 5.12 6.02 5.11
C VAL A 152 5.28 5.62 3.64
N THR A 153 6.50 5.80 3.13
CA THR A 153 6.88 5.32 1.79
C THR A 153 7.87 4.17 1.90
N GLU A 154 7.82 3.28 0.92
CA GLU A 154 8.65 2.10 0.81
C GLU A 154 9.35 2.07 -0.55
N ARG A 155 10.48 1.36 -0.60
CA ARG A 155 11.21 1.07 -1.84
C ARG A 155 11.08 -0.40 -2.19
N ARG A 156 10.59 -0.69 -3.39
CA ARG A 156 10.31 -2.04 -3.87
C ARG A 156 11.22 -2.34 -5.08
N PRO A 157 12.23 -3.21 -4.92
CA PRO A 157 13.05 -3.63 -6.06
C PRO A 157 12.22 -4.51 -6.99
N ILE A 158 12.23 -4.17 -8.28
CA ILE A 158 11.53 -4.88 -9.33
C ILE A 158 12.56 -5.46 -10.27
N ASN A 159 12.52 -6.78 -10.45
CA ASN A 159 13.30 -7.49 -11.44
C ASN A 159 12.35 -8.26 -12.35
N ARG A 160 12.25 -7.86 -13.62
CA ARG A 160 11.36 -8.51 -14.59
C ARG A 160 12.02 -8.52 -15.97
N ASN A 161 12.28 -9.72 -16.50
CA ASN A 161 13.00 -9.92 -17.75
C ASN A 161 14.35 -9.18 -17.71
N GLN A 162 14.55 -8.22 -18.61
CA GLN A 162 15.75 -7.38 -18.72
C GLN A 162 15.70 -6.10 -17.86
N PHE A 163 14.61 -5.86 -17.14
CA PHE A 163 14.44 -4.65 -16.33
C PHE A 163 14.78 -4.90 -14.87
N SER A 164 15.54 -3.98 -14.29
CA SER A 164 15.84 -3.90 -12.87
C SER A 164 15.77 -2.45 -12.42
N PHE A 165 14.84 -2.12 -11.54
CA PHE A 165 14.68 -0.77 -10.99
C PHE A 165 14.01 -0.82 -9.62
N VAL A 166 14.02 0.30 -8.90
CA VAL A 166 13.42 0.39 -7.55
C VAL A 166 12.26 1.37 -7.58
N ILE A 167 11.04 0.85 -7.41
CA ILE A 167 9.83 1.67 -7.30
C ILE A 167 9.78 2.27 -5.89
N LYS A 168 9.53 3.58 -5.81
CA LYS A 168 9.09 4.23 -4.57
C LYS A 168 7.56 4.23 -4.54
N THR A 169 6.96 3.67 -3.50
CA THR A 169 5.50 3.53 -3.32
C THR A 169 5.11 3.86 -1.88
N TYR A 170 3.82 4.05 -1.62
CA TYR A 170 3.31 4.07 -0.25
C TYR A 170 3.28 2.67 0.37
N ASN A 171 3.25 2.61 1.71
CA ASN A 171 2.93 1.37 2.41
C ASN A 171 1.47 0.93 2.13
N MET A 172 1.14 -0.31 2.49
CA MET A 172 -0.18 -0.89 2.18
C MET A 172 -1.35 -0.10 2.81
N SER A 173 -1.14 0.45 4.01
CA SER A 173 -2.15 1.23 4.74
C SER A 173 -2.56 2.50 3.99
N ALA A 174 -1.58 3.26 3.50
CA ALA A 174 -1.83 4.46 2.71
C ALA A 174 -2.31 4.15 1.29
N LEU A 175 -1.85 3.05 0.68
CA LEU A 175 -2.42 2.59 -0.59
C LEU A 175 -3.90 2.24 -0.44
N MET A 176 -4.30 1.56 0.65
CA MET A 176 -5.71 1.28 0.95
C MET A 176 -6.50 2.58 1.20
N ALA A 177 -5.94 3.52 1.97
CA ALA A 177 -6.56 4.83 2.19
C ALA A 177 -6.78 5.58 0.88
N SER A 178 -5.81 5.55 -0.06
CA SER A 178 -5.95 6.14 -1.38
C SER A 178 -7.09 5.52 -2.19
N LYS A 179 -7.31 4.21 -2.02
CA LYS A 179 -8.41 3.48 -2.67
C LYS A 179 -9.76 3.87 -2.08
N ILE A 180 -9.87 3.89 -0.75
CA ILE A 180 -11.06 4.36 -0.05
C ILE A 180 -11.39 5.81 -0.44
N ALA A 181 -10.38 6.69 -0.50
CA ALA A 181 -10.56 8.06 -0.92
C ALA A 181 -11.11 8.13 -2.36
N ALA A 182 -10.61 7.30 -3.28
CA ALA A 182 -11.15 7.20 -4.62
C ALA A 182 -12.62 6.75 -4.63
N ILE A 183 -13.00 5.77 -3.80
CA ILE A 183 -14.39 5.30 -3.69
C ILE A 183 -15.31 6.40 -3.14
N LEU A 184 -14.86 7.14 -2.13
CA LEU A 184 -15.68 8.15 -1.44
C LEU A 184 -15.76 9.49 -2.19
N LEU A 185 -14.72 9.88 -2.92
CA LEU A 185 -14.61 11.21 -3.56
C LEU A 185 -14.91 11.21 -5.06
N ARG A 186 -15.02 10.04 -5.71
CA ARG A 186 -15.37 10.00 -7.14
C ARG A 186 -16.76 10.61 -7.35
N GLY A 187 -16.82 11.57 -8.27
CA GLY A 187 -18.08 12.08 -8.82
C GLY A 187 -18.53 11.31 -10.06
N GLN A 188 -19.69 11.70 -10.58
CA GLN A 188 -20.33 11.17 -11.78
C GLN A 188 -19.40 11.13 -13.01
N ARG A 189 -19.37 10.00 -13.72
CA ARG A 189 -18.61 9.79 -14.97
C ARG A 189 -19.49 9.14 -16.03
N GLY A 190 -19.39 9.59 -17.27
CA GLY A 190 -19.98 8.88 -18.41
C GLY A 190 -19.34 7.50 -18.59
N GLY A 191 -20.17 6.46 -18.58
CA GLY A 191 -19.88 5.08 -18.92
C GLY A 191 -20.08 4.82 -20.42
N ALA A 192 -19.87 3.56 -20.82
CA ALA A 192 -20.24 3.12 -22.16
C ALA A 192 -21.74 3.39 -22.38
N ASP A 193 -22.10 3.83 -23.59
CA ASP A 193 -23.48 4.16 -23.99
C ASP A 193 -24.10 5.40 -23.32
N GLY A 194 -23.30 6.27 -22.70
CA GLY A 194 -23.77 7.52 -22.10
C GLY A 194 -24.38 7.36 -20.70
N ILE A 195 -24.28 6.16 -20.10
CA ILE A 195 -24.76 5.89 -18.74
C ILE A 195 -23.78 6.46 -17.73
N ILE A 196 -24.23 7.37 -16.86
CA ILE A 196 -23.35 7.97 -15.86
C ILE A 196 -23.22 7.05 -14.64
N TYR A 197 -22.00 6.63 -14.30
CA TYR A 197 -21.70 5.86 -13.09
C TYR A 197 -20.90 6.71 -12.10
N GLU A 198 -21.15 6.51 -10.80
CA GLU A 198 -20.44 7.19 -9.71
C GLU A 198 -19.21 6.39 -9.25
N GLU A 199 -19.18 5.10 -9.57
CA GLU A 199 -18.19 4.13 -9.14
C GLU A 199 -17.33 3.57 -10.30
N LYS A 200 -16.12 3.10 -9.96
CA LYS A 200 -15.32 2.25 -10.85
C LYS A 200 -15.24 0.85 -10.27
N GLY A 201 -15.66 -0.14 -11.05
CA GLY A 201 -15.73 -1.53 -10.60
C GLY A 201 -14.41 -2.06 -10.03
N ARG A 202 -13.29 -1.72 -10.66
CA ARG A 202 -11.94 -2.10 -10.18
C ARG A 202 -11.56 -1.54 -8.83
N ASP A 203 -12.16 -0.43 -8.39
CA ASP A 203 -11.87 0.08 -7.05
C ASP A 203 -12.50 -0.78 -5.97
N ILE A 204 -13.67 -1.37 -6.25
CA ILE A 204 -14.35 -2.32 -5.36
C ILE A 204 -13.52 -3.60 -5.25
N TYR A 205 -13.03 -4.10 -6.39
CA TYR A 205 -12.14 -5.26 -6.41
C TYR A 205 -10.90 -5.06 -5.54
N ASP A 206 -10.22 -3.92 -5.71
CA ASP A 206 -9.03 -3.59 -4.94
C ASP A 206 -9.34 -3.46 -3.45
N LEU A 207 -10.46 -2.82 -3.09
CA LEU A 207 -10.88 -2.70 -1.70
C LEU A 207 -11.03 -4.08 -1.06
N LEU A 208 -11.77 -5.00 -1.69
CA LEU A 208 -11.93 -6.35 -1.17
C LEU A 208 -10.59 -7.08 -1.10
N TRP A 209 -9.70 -6.88 -2.07
CA TRP A 209 -8.35 -7.43 -2.02
C TRP A 209 -7.55 -6.92 -0.81
N TYR A 210 -7.62 -5.64 -0.47
CA TYR A 210 -7.02 -5.12 0.77
C TYR A 210 -7.66 -5.75 2.01
N MET A 211 -8.98 -5.95 1.98
CA MET A 211 -9.72 -6.53 3.10
C MET A 211 -9.35 -7.99 3.35
N THR A 212 -9.11 -8.78 2.31
CA THR A 212 -8.59 -10.16 2.48
C THR A 212 -7.24 -10.21 3.19
N LYS A 213 -6.46 -9.12 3.11
CA LYS A 213 -5.17 -8.96 3.78
C LYS A 213 -5.28 -8.26 5.12
N LYS A 214 -6.49 -7.94 5.59
CA LYS A 214 -6.74 -7.27 6.88
C LYS A 214 -6.00 -5.93 7.02
N VAL A 215 -5.83 -5.22 5.89
CA VAL A 215 -5.13 -3.94 5.88
C VAL A 215 -5.99 -2.89 6.58
N ILE A 216 -5.39 -2.08 7.45
CA ILE A 216 -6.07 -0.96 8.10
C ILE A 216 -5.72 0.30 7.29
N PRO A 217 -6.70 1.13 6.88
CA PRO A 217 -6.40 2.32 6.09
C PRO A 217 -5.75 3.41 6.94
N ASP A 218 -4.78 4.11 6.34
CA ASP A 218 -4.11 5.25 6.95
C ASP A 218 -5.07 6.44 7.07
N LEU A 219 -5.45 6.78 8.31
CA LEU A 219 -6.37 7.88 8.58
C LEU A 219 -5.73 9.25 8.31
N ASP A 220 -4.41 9.41 8.46
CA ASP A 220 -3.73 10.68 8.17
C ASP A 220 -3.77 10.95 6.66
N TYR A 221 -3.61 9.91 5.84
CA TYR A 221 -3.78 10.01 4.39
C TYR A 221 -5.21 10.43 4.01
N LEU A 222 -6.23 9.83 4.63
CA LEU A 222 -7.63 10.21 4.41
C LEU A 222 -7.90 11.66 4.80
N ILE A 223 -7.39 12.10 5.96
CA ILE A 223 -7.49 13.49 6.43
C ILE A 223 -6.82 14.44 5.42
N ALA A 224 -5.64 14.10 4.90
CA ALA A 224 -4.96 14.90 3.88
C ALA A 224 -5.74 15.00 2.57
N LYS A 225 -6.60 14.01 2.25
CA LYS A 225 -7.57 14.06 1.13
C LYS A 225 -8.89 14.75 1.51
N ASN A 226 -8.95 15.46 2.64
CA ASN A 226 -10.15 16.12 3.19
C ASN A 226 -11.29 15.16 3.57
N ILE A 227 -10.98 13.91 3.90
CA ILE A 227 -11.93 12.93 4.41
C ILE A 227 -11.73 12.85 5.93
N ASN A 228 -12.45 13.68 6.67
CA ASN A 228 -12.35 13.73 8.13
C ASN A 228 -13.18 12.60 8.77
N ILE A 229 -12.62 11.39 8.76
CA ILE A 229 -13.17 10.22 9.46
C ILE A 229 -12.13 9.74 10.46
N LYS A 230 -12.44 9.87 11.75
CA LYS A 230 -11.54 9.53 12.86
C LYS A 230 -11.88 8.20 13.54
N ASP A 231 -12.92 7.53 13.04
CA ASP A 231 -13.47 6.30 13.61
C ASP A 231 -13.58 5.27 12.47
N LEU A 232 -12.90 4.14 12.64
CA LEU A 232 -12.90 3.06 11.65
C LEU A 232 -14.29 2.49 11.42
N ARG A 233 -15.15 2.39 12.45
CA ARG A 233 -16.53 1.90 12.28
C ARG A 233 -17.32 2.83 11.38
N ILE A 234 -17.26 4.14 11.65
CA ILE A 234 -17.93 5.14 10.79
C ILE A 234 -17.39 5.08 9.35
N LEU A 235 -16.10 4.82 9.17
CA LEU A 235 -15.52 4.65 7.84
C LEU A 235 -16.15 3.46 7.11
N PHE A 236 -16.18 2.30 7.74
CA PHE A 236 -16.74 1.09 7.14
C PHE A 236 -18.26 1.13 6.99
N ASP A 237 -18.98 1.82 7.87
CA ASP A 237 -20.42 2.08 7.70
C ASP A 237 -20.67 2.89 6.43
N LYS A 238 -19.88 3.95 6.20
CA LYS A 238 -19.95 4.73 4.96
C LYS A 238 -19.59 3.91 3.74
N LEU A 239 -18.56 3.07 3.81
CA LEU A 239 -18.20 2.16 2.71
C LEU A 239 -19.34 1.19 2.41
N THR A 240 -19.97 0.60 3.42
CA THR A 240 -21.10 -0.32 3.28
C THR A 240 -22.27 0.35 2.55
N LEU A 241 -22.58 1.60 2.91
CA LEU A 241 -23.59 2.40 2.21
C LEU A 241 -23.23 2.65 0.74
N GLN A 242 -21.94 2.81 0.41
CA GLN A 242 -21.50 2.92 -0.99
C GLN A 242 -21.58 1.59 -1.74
N MET A 243 -21.22 0.46 -1.10
CA MET A 243 -21.30 -0.86 -1.72
C MET A 243 -22.73 -1.20 -2.17
N ASN A 244 -23.74 -0.75 -1.43
CA ASN A 244 -25.14 -0.94 -1.79
C ASN A 244 -25.57 -0.20 -3.07
N LYS A 245 -24.81 0.82 -3.50
CA LYS A 245 -25.11 1.61 -4.71
C LYS A 245 -24.40 1.10 -5.96
N VAL A 246 -23.41 0.21 -5.81
CA VAL A 246 -22.60 -0.30 -6.93
C VAL A 246 -23.48 -1.05 -7.92
N ASN A 247 -23.39 -0.69 -9.19
CA ASN A 247 -24.11 -1.35 -10.27
C ASN A 247 -23.33 -2.59 -10.77
N ASP A 248 -23.97 -3.77 -10.74
CA ASP A 248 -23.30 -5.02 -11.12
C ASP A 248 -22.94 -5.09 -12.61
N THR A 249 -23.71 -4.44 -13.48
CA THR A 249 -23.40 -4.37 -14.91
C THR A 249 -22.16 -3.53 -15.16
N ASN A 250 -22.06 -2.35 -14.52
CA ASN A 250 -20.87 -1.51 -14.59
C ASN A 250 -19.64 -2.22 -14.02
N LEU A 251 -19.80 -2.88 -12.87
CA LEU A 251 -18.75 -3.67 -12.22
C LEU A 251 -18.23 -4.77 -13.16
N LYS A 252 -19.14 -5.52 -13.80
CA LYS A 252 -18.78 -6.55 -14.79
C LYS A 252 -18.04 -5.95 -15.99
N GLN A 253 -18.56 -4.86 -16.57
CA GLN A 253 -17.95 -4.21 -17.74
C GLN A 253 -16.54 -3.67 -17.46
N ASP A 254 -16.30 -3.08 -16.28
CA ASP A 254 -14.98 -2.56 -15.89
C ASP A 254 -14.00 -3.68 -15.53
N LEU A 255 -14.46 -4.78 -14.92
CA LEU A 255 -13.59 -5.85 -14.42
C LEU A 255 -13.28 -6.95 -15.43
N SER A 256 -14.25 -7.46 -16.20
CA SER A 256 -14.07 -8.63 -17.08
C SER A 256 -12.84 -8.52 -18.01
N PRO A 257 -12.54 -7.37 -18.64
CA PRO A 257 -11.35 -7.22 -19.50
C PRO A 257 -10.01 -7.22 -18.75
N LEU A 258 -10.03 -7.12 -17.41
CA LEU A 258 -8.83 -7.10 -16.57
C LEU A 258 -8.38 -8.50 -16.12
N PHE A 259 -9.08 -9.56 -16.54
CA PHE A 259 -8.75 -10.95 -16.19
C PHE A 259 -8.56 -11.81 -17.43
N THR A 260 -7.59 -12.71 -17.37
CA THR A 260 -7.43 -13.79 -18.36
C THR A 260 -8.32 -14.98 -18.02
N ASP A 261 -8.53 -15.26 -16.73
CA ASP A 261 -9.44 -16.29 -16.24
C ASP A 261 -10.85 -15.72 -16.07
N GLN A 262 -11.73 -16.01 -17.04
CA GLN A 262 -13.11 -15.53 -17.03
C GLN A 262 -13.95 -16.25 -15.96
N THR A 263 -13.69 -17.53 -15.69
CA THR A 263 -14.41 -18.29 -14.66
C THR A 263 -14.15 -17.74 -13.27
N PHE A 264 -12.91 -17.33 -12.99
CA PHE A 264 -12.57 -16.66 -11.72
C PHE A 264 -13.38 -15.38 -11.53
N ILE A 265 -13.36 -14.47 -12.51
CA ILE A 265 -14.03 -13.17 -12.36
C ILE A 265 -15.56 -13.28 -12.36
N GLU A 266 -16.14 -14.21 -13.12
CA GLU A 266 -17.58 -14.49 -13.06
C GLU A 266 -18.03 -14.96 -11.67
N ASN A 267 -17.25 -15.84 -11.04
CA ASN A 267 -17.53 -16.29 -9.68
C ASN A 267 -17.34 -15.16 -8.66
N TRP A 268 -16.33 -14.32 -8.83
CA TRP A 268 -16.12 -13.16 -7.97
C TRP A 268 -17.29 -12.17 -8.07
N LEU A 269 -17.71 -11.81 -9.29
CA LEU A 269 -18.84 -10.91 -9.57
C LEU A 269 -20.16 -11.43 -8.99
N LYS A 270 -20.36 -12.74 -8.93
CA LYS A 270 -21.56 -13.33 -8.33
C LYS A 270 -21.61 -13.18 -6.80
N ASN A 271 -20.46 -13.14 -6.14
CA ASN A 271 -20.36 -13.28 -4.68
C ASN A 271 -19.78 -12.06 -3.96
N TRP A 272 -19.42 -10.98 -4.66
CA TRP A 272 -18.64 -9.88 -4.11
C TRP A 272 -19.31 -9.17 -2.93
N ARG A 273 -20.64 -8.98 -2.92
CA ARG A 273 -21.34 -8.35 -1.78
C ARG A 273 -21.31 -9.22 -0.52
N THR A 274 -21.57 -10.51 -0.67
CA THR A 274 -21.47 -11.47 0.44
C THR A 274 -20.04 -11.52 0.98
N THR A 275 -19.06 -11.54 0.06
CA THR A 275 -17.64 -11.51 0.40
C THR A 275 -17.29 -10.23 1.15
N TYR A 276 -17.79 -9.07 0.71
CA TYR A 276 -17.58 -7.79 1.39
C TYR A 276 -18.10 -7.82 2.83
N LEU A 277 -19.33 -8.31 3.05
CA LEU A 277 -19.92 -8.38 4.40
C LEU A 277 -19.13 -9.30 5.32
N GLN A 278 -18.75 -10.49 4.83
CA GLN A 278 -17.92 -11.43 5.59
C GLN A 278 -16.56 -10.83 5.94
N LEU A 279 -15.89 -10.21 4.96
CA LEU A 279 -14.62 -9.55 5.19
C LEU A 279 -14.76 -8.39 6.17
N PHE A 280 -15.85 -7.63 6.12
CA PHE A 280 -16.09 -6.56 7.09
C PHE A 280 -16.32 -7.08 8.51
N GLU A 281 -17.07 -8.17 8.68
CA GLU A 281 -17.24 -8.82 10.00
C GLU A 281 -15.90 -9.30 10.57
N ASP A 282 -15.00 -9.79 9.71
CA ASP A 282 -13.65 -10.21 10.07
C ASP A 282 -12.74 -9.06 10.54
N TYR A 283 -13.11 -7.79 10.29
CA TYR A 283 -12.31 -6.65 10.73
C TYR A 283 -12.31 -6.44 12.25
N ASN A 284 -13.21 -7.10 13.00
CA ASN A 284 -13.21 -7.12 14.47
C ASN A 284 -12.89 -5.75 15.10
N ILE A 285 -13.57 -4.68 14.67
CA ILE A 285 -13.29 -3.33 15.17
C ILE A 285 -13.75 -3.24 16.61
N ARG A 286 -12.85 -2.86 17.52
CA ARG A 286 -13.08 -2.78 18.96
C ARG A 286 -12.97 -1.35 19.45
N THR A 287 -13.75 -1.02 20.48
CA THR A 287 -13.58 0.25 21.20
C THR A 287 -12.85 -0.02 22.51
N VAL A 288 -11.65 0.52 22.61
CA VAL A 288 -10.76 0.41 23.77
C VAL A 288 -11.27 1.31 24.89
N THR A 289 -11.32 0.79 26.11
CA THR A 289 -11.88 1.52 27.26
C THR A 289 -10.82 1.88 28.29
N THR A 290 -10.19 0.88 28.91
CA THR A 290 -9.30 1.07 30.05
C THR A 290 -8.13 0.11 30.00
N LEU A 291 -6.95 0.57 30.42
CA LEU A 291 -5.80 -0.30 30.65
C LEU A 291 -6.11 -1.21 31.85
N LYS A 292 -6.03 -2.53 31.63
CA LYS A 292 -6.29 -3.55 32.65
C LYS A 292 -5.01 -3.95 33.38
N LYS A 293 -3.95 -4.25 32.65
CA LYS A 293 -2.64 -4.64 33.20
C LYS A 293 -1.51 -4.52 32.19
N ILE A 294 -0.29 -4.53 32.68
CA ILE A 294 0.94 -4.56 31.88
C ILE A 294 1.75 -5.79 32.27
N THR A 295 2.22 -6.54 31.29
CA THR A 295 3.14 -7.65 31.51
C THR A 295 4.46 -7.35 30.83
N ILE A 296 5.55 -7.36 31.60
CA ILE A 296 6.91 -7.21 31.08
C ILE A 296 7.55 -8.59 31.15
N PHE A 297 7.93 -9.12 29.98
CA PHE A 297 8.49 -10.45 29.84
C PHE A 297 9.92 -10.40 29.30
N GLN A 298 10.86 -11.00 30.01
CA GLN A 298 12.22 -11.23 29.52
C GLN A 298 12.33 -12.64 28.91
N ASP A 299 12.75 -12.69 27.65
CA ASP A 299 13.02 -13.93 26.93
C ASP A 299 14.54 -14.13 26.76
N PHE A 300 15.11 -15.05 27.53
CA PHE A 300 16.52 -15.42 27.50
C PHE A 300 16.92 -16.28 26.29
N GLN A 301 15.97 -16.77 25.50
CA GLN A 301 16.28 -17.52 24.28
C GLN A 301 16.48 -16.59 23.08
N THR A 302 15.79 -15.45 23.09
CA THR A 302 15.80 -14.49 21.98
C THR A 302 16.51 -13.18 22.33
N ASP A 303 16.96 -13.01 23.57
CA ASP A 303 17.62 -11.82 24.11
C ASP A 303 16.76 -10.56 23.91
N ASN A 304 15.45 -10.69 24.23
CA ASN A 304 14.48 -9.63 24.07
C ASN A 304 13.61 -9.43 25.32
N PHE A 305 13.17 -8.21 25.51
CA PHE A 305 12.06 -7.85 26.38
C PHE A 305 10.80 -7.61 25.56
N SER A 306 9.66 -8.08 26.06
CA SER A 306 8.34 -7.77 25.54
C SER A 306 7.51 -7.04 26.59
N PHE A 307 6.94 -5.89 26.20
CA PHE A 307 6.07 -5.07 27.02
C PHE A 307 4.65 -5.21 26.47
N LEU A 308 3.81 -5.96 27.16
CA LEU A 308 2.43 -6.26 26.76
C LEU A 308 1.46 -5.40 27.57
N PHE A 309 0.72 -4.53 26.90
CA PHE A 309 -0.33 -3.71 27.48
C PHE A 309 -1.69 -4.34 27.17
N TRP A 310 -2.41 -4.75 28.21
CA TRP A 310 -3.73 -5.35 28.08
C TRP A 310 -4.81 -4.33 28.38
N TYR A 311 -5.70 -4.08 27.41
CA TYR A 311 -6.82 -3.17 27.58
C TYR A 311 -8.16 -3.91 27.52
N ASN A 312 -9.15 -3.43 28.28
CA ASN A 312 -10.54 -3.84 28.16
C ASN A 312 -11.18 -3.21 26.91
N THR A 313 -12.05 -3.96 26.23
CA THR A 313 -12.86 -3.45 25.10
C THR A 313 -14.37 -3.53 25.38
N ASP A 314 -15.15 -2.88 24.53
CA ASP A 314 -16.62 -2.78 24.59
C ASP A 314 -17.39 -4.11 24.54
N ASN A 315 -16.73 -5.22 24.19
CA ASN A 315 -17.31 -6.55 24.08
C ASN A 315 -16.60 -7.60 24.97
N GLU A 316 -16.04 -7.15 26.10
CA GLU A 316 -15.42 -7.98 27.15
C GLU A 316 -14.18 -8.78 26.73
N LYS A 317 -13.74 -8.70 25.47
CA LYS A 317 -12.45 -9.21 25.04
C LYS A 317 -11.33 -8.25 25.46
N LEU A 318 -10.10 -8.77 25.47
CA LEU A 318 -8.91 -7.96 25.75
C LEU A 318 -8.19 -7.63 24.46
N LEU A 319 -7.70 -6.40 24.36
CA LEU A 319 -6.73 -5.98 23.35
C LEU A 319 -5.33 -6.08 23.96
N GLY A 320 -4.41 -6.78 23.29
CA GLY A 320 -2.99 -6.81 23.64
C GLY A 320 -2.15 -5.94 22.73
N ILE A 321 -1.43 -4.94 23.25
CA ILE A 321 -0.48 -4.13 22.49
C ILE A 321 0.92 -4.48 22.96
N THR A 322 1.77 -4.99 22.05
CA THR A 322 3.08 -5.55 22.37
C THR A 322 4.20 -4.73 21.75
N TYR A 323 5.10 -4.26 22.59
CA TYR A 323 6.39 -3.70 22.17
C TYR A 323 7.49 -4.72 22.43
N SER A 324 8.27 -5.03 21.40
CA SER A 324 9.44 -5.90 21.54
C SER A 324 10.72 -5.10 21.37
N ILE A 325 11.66 -5.26 22.28
CA ILE A 325 12.94 -4.54 22.28
C ILE A 325 14.05 -5.49 22.69
N SER A 326 15.21 -5.39 22.03
CA SER A 326 16.38 -6.17 22.43
C SER A 326 16.83 -5.78 23.84
N ASP A 327 17.24 -6.78 24.61
CA ASP A 327 17.86 -6.63 25.93
C ASP A 327 19.00 -5.60 25.97
N TYR A 328 19.71 -5.40 24.86
CA TYR A 328 20.79 -4.42 24.75
C TYR A 328 20.36 -3.02 25.21
N TRP A 329 19.14 -2.59 24.87
CA TRP A 329 18.59 -1.31 25.32
C TRP A 329 18.47 -1.21 26.85
N ILE A 330 18.23 -2.35 27.49
CA ILE A 330 17.93 -2.45 28.89
C ILE A 330 19.19 -2.73 29.71
N GLU A 331 20.14 -3.49 29.19
CA GLU A 331 21.33 -3.90 29.94
C GLU A 331 22.48 -2.89 29.86
N PHE A 332 22.60 -2.15 28.76
CA PHE A 332 23.71 -1.23 28.53
C PHE A 332 23.35 0.24 28.83
N ARG A 333 24.38 1.06 29.05
CA ARG A 333 24.22 2.48 29.44
C ARG A 333 23.63 3.34 28.33
N GLU A 334 23.93 3.00 27.09
CA GLU A 334 23.45 3.72 25.90
C GLU A 334 21.92 3.74 25.81
N GLY A 335 21.26 2.72 26.38
CA GLY A 335 19.80 2.65 26.49
C GLY A 335 19.25 3.13 27.85
N GLU A 336 20.02 3.81 28.69
CA GLU A 336 19.44 4.44 29.89
C GLU A 336 18.47 5.57 29.49
N LEU A 337 17.23 5.53 30.01
CA LEU A 337 16.26 6.60 29.83
C LEU A 337 16.32 7.56 31.04
N LEU A 338 16.15 8.85 30.78
CA LEU A 338 16.09 9.88 31.85
C LEU A 338 14.64 10.20 32.24
N THR A 339 13.68 9.43 31.74
CA THR A 339 12.26 9.61 31.98
C THR A 339 11.90 9.12 33.38
N THR A 340 11.04 9.83 34.11
CA THR A 340 10.52 9.35 35.39
C THR A 340 9.43 8.29 35.16
N PRO A 341 9.45 7.14 35.88
CA PRO A 341 8.38 6.16 35.82
C PRO A 341 7.01 6.78 36.13
N ASP A 342 5.99 6.47 35.31
CA ASP A 342 4.62 6.87 35.59
C ASP A 342 4.05 6.00 36.72
N LYS A 343 3.78 6.63 37.86
CA LYS A 343 3.24 5.95 39.04
C LYS A 343 1.87 5.31 38.78
N LYS A 344 1.10 5.81 37.82
CA LYS A 344 -0.23 5.27 37.49
C LYS A 344 -0.16 3.86 36.92
N ILE A 345 0.93 3.53 36.23
CA ILE A 345 1.07 2.21 35.60
C ILE A 345 1.89 1.25 36.46
N ALA A 346 2.66 1.74 37.43
CA ALA A 346 3.53 0.92 38.27
C ALA A 346 2.77 -0.19 39.00
N ASP A 347 1.58 0.13 39.54
CA ASP A 347 0.72 -0.84 40.24
C ASP A 347 0.06 -1.87 39.31
N LEU A 348 0.14 -1.67 37.99
CA LEU A 348 -0.45 -2.53 36.97
C LEU A 348 0.57 -3.49 36.34
N VAL A 349 1.85 -3.39 36.70
CA VAL A 349 2.95 -4.11 36.05
C VAL A 349 3.24 -5.44 36.72
N GLU A 350 3.24 -6.50 35.92
CA GLU A 350 3.68 -7.85 36.27
C GLU A 350 5.01 -8.16 35.55
N PHE A 351 6.04 -8.57 36.30
CA PHE A 351 7.35 -8.95 35.75
C PHE A 351 7.47 -10.47 35.63
N ASN A 352 7.77 -10.96 34.43
CA ASN A 352 7.89 -12.38 34.13
C ASN A 352 9.17 -12.68 33.33
N SER A 353 9.65 -13.92 33.38
CA SER A 353 10.78 -14.37 32.56
C SER A 353 10.78 -15.89 32.37
N ASN A 354 11.46 -16.39 31.33
CA ASN A 354 11.65 -17.84 31.08
C ASN A 354 13.01 -18.38 31.57
N GLY A 355 13.76 -17.59 32.33
CA GLY A 355 15.09 -17.93 32.81
C GLY A 355 15.48 -17.10 34.04
N ILE A 356 16.70 -17.30 34.54
CA ILE A 356 17.21 -16.62 35.74
C ILE A 356 18.53 -15.95 35.40
N SER A 357 18.65 -14.67 35.73
CA SER A 357 19.92 -13.94 35.62
C SER A 357 20.54 -13.72 37.00
N SER A 358 21.86 -13.86 37.08
CA SER A 358 22.65 -13.49 38.26
C SER A 358 22.70 -11.97 38.50
N ARG A 359 22.35 -11.17 37.49
CA ARG A 359 22.29 -9.72 37.52
C ARG A 359 20.95 -9.27 36.94
N PRO A 360 19.85 -9.36 37.73
CA PRO A 360 18.54 -8.96 37.24
C PRO A 360 18.53 -7.46 36.92
N VAL A 361 17.82 -7.11 35.85
CA VAL A 361 17.62 -5.71 35.47
C VAL A 361 16.82 -4.99 36.55
N SER A 362 17.15 -3.71 36.79
CA SER A 362 16.36 -2.83 37.65
C SER A 362 14.92 -2.70 37.17
N GLN A 363 13.95 -3.00 38.06
CA GLN A 363 12.53 -2.80 37.79
C GLN A 363 12.21 -1.34 37.45
N ASP A 364 12.89 -0.38 38.08
CA ASP A 364 12.72 1.04 37.75
C ASP A 364 13.07 1.33 36.29
N LYS A 365 14.16 0.73 35.78
CA LYS A 365 14.56 0.89 34.37
C LYS A 365 13.48 0.34 33.44
N LEU A 366 12.95 -0.85 33.74
CA LEU A 366 11.84 -1.44 32.97
C LEU A 366 10.58 -0.56 33.03
N LEU A 367 10.26 0.03 34.18
CA LEU A 367 9.12 0.95 34.32
C LEU A 367 9.30 2.25 33.51
N GLN A 368 10.53 2.75 33.32
CA GLN A 368 10.78 3.88 32.44
C GLN A 368 10.41 3.56 30.98
N TYR A 369 10.80 2.39 30.49
CA TYR A 369 10.44 1.92 29.15
C TYR A 369 8.94 1.69 29.02
N ALA A 370 8.32 1.03 30.00
CA ALA A 370 6.88 0.84 30.04
C ALA A 370 6.13 2.18 29.99
N SER A 371 6.64 3.22 30.66
CA SER A 371 6.04 4.57 30.65
C SER A 371 6.12 5.22 29.26
N VAL A 372 7.26 5.08 28.57
CA VAL A 372 7.42 5.59 27.19
C VAL A 372 6.46 4.88 26.23
N PHE A 373 6.40 3.54 26.30
CA PHE A 373 5.50 2.75 25.44
C PHE A 373 4.02 2.96 25.76
N TYR A 374 3.68 3.15 27.04
CA TYR A 374 2.33 3.52 27.45
C TYR A 374 1.90 4.84 26.81
N GLN A 375 2.74 5.89 26.90
CA GLN A 375 2.42 7.18 26.28
C GLN A 375 2.24 7.09 24.77
N LYS A 376 3.08 6.32 24.07
CA LYS A 376 2.91 6.07 22.63
C LYS A 376 1.60 5.36 22.32
N THR A 377 1.23 4.39 23.15
CA THR A 377 -0.05 3.66 23.04
C THR A 377 -1.24 4.58 23.25
N GLU A 378 -1.25 5.38 24.31
CA GLU A 378 -2.34 6.33 24.58
C GLU A 378 -2.48 7.37 23.47
N ASN A 379 -1.36 7.86 22.92
CA ASN A 379 -1.38 8.78 21.78
C ASN A 379 -1.98 8.13 20.54
N TYR A 380 -1.61 6.88 20.24
CA TYR A 380 -2.18 6.10 19.15
C TYR A 380 -3.68 5.85 19.34
N LEU A 381 -4.10 5.37 20.51
CA LEU A 381 -5.51 5.13 20.81
C LEU A 381 -6.32 6.42 20.67
N LYS A 382 -5.82 7.54 21.20
CA LYS A 382 -6.46 8.86 21.04
C LYS A 382 -6.55 9.28 19.57
N LYS A 383 -5.50 9.07 18.78
CA LYS A 383 -5.49 9.34 17.33
C LYS A 383 -6.58 8.53 16.61
N MET A 384 -6.76 7.28 17.01
CA MET A 384 -7.74 6.35 16.45
C MET A 384 -9.14 6.44 17.10
N ASN A 385 -9.41 7.48 17.90
CA ASN A 385 -10.65 7.64 18.66
C ASN A 385 -11.03 6.42 19.52
N ASN A 386 -10.00 5.78 20.10
CA ASN A 386 -10.06 4.51 20.84
C ASN A 386 -10.63 3.34 20.04
N THR A 387 -10.70 3.44 18.71
CA THR A 387 -11.12 2.33 17.84
C THR A 387 -9.90 1.63 17.26
N VAL A 388 -9.81 0.32 17.45
CA VAL A 388 -8.71 -0.49 16.91
C VAL A 388 -9.25 -1.67 16.13
N PHE A 389 -8.39 -2.23 15.27
CA PHE A 389 -8.67 -3.44 14.52
C PHE A 389 -8.03 -4.65 15.21
N GLY A 390 -8.82 -5.71 15.38
CA GLY A 390 -8.34 -6.98 15.93
C GLY A 390 -8.09 -6.98 17.43
N ASP A 391 -7.43 -8.05 17.90
CA ASP A 391 -7.26 -8.35 19.33
C ASP A 391 -5.82 -8.11 19.78
N THR A 392 -4.91 -7.87 18.83
CA THR A 392 -3.49 -7.70 19.08
C THR A 392 -2.88 -6.66 18.14
N ILE A 393 -2.03 -5.81 18.70
CA ILE A 393 -1.13 -4.92 17.96
C ILE A 393 0.30 -5.27 18.38
N SER A 394 1.23 -5.35 17.44
CA SER A 394 2.62 -5.73 17.75
C SER A 394 3.60 -4.89 16.95
N THR A 395 4.69 -4.50 17.60
CA THR A 395 5.79 -3.79 16.95
C THR A 395 6.79 -4.76 16.32
N LYS A 396 7.59 -4.25 15.39
CA LYS A 396 8.91 -4.82 15.07
C LYS A 396 9.77 -4.83 16.33
N ILE A 397 10.78 -5.71 16.34
CA ILE A 397 11.76 -5.75 17.42
C ILE A 397 12.66 -4.52 17.30
N ILE A 398 12.66 -3.69 18.33
CA ILE A 398 13.48 -2.48 18.41
C ILE A 398 14.91 -2.88 18.76
N ARG A 399 15.85 -2.54 17.87
CA ARG A 399 17.28 -2.82 17.97
C ARG A 399 18.05 -1.51 18.03
N MET A 400 19.19 -1.52 18.72
CA MET A 400 20.14 -0.40 18.72
C MET A 400 21.39 -0.70 17.88
N THR A 401 21.62 -1.97 17.57
CA THR A 401 22.72 -2.46 16.72
C THR A 401 22.17 -3.02 15.41
N ALA A 402 22.94 -2.83 14.33
CA ALA A 402 22.55 -3.23 12.97
C ALA A 402 23.00 -4.67 12.61
N ASP A 403 23.70 -5.35 13.51
CA ASP A 403 24.24 -6.69 13.25
C ASP A 403 23.12 -7.68 12.92
N ASN A 404 23.23 -8.28 11.73
CA ASN A 404 22.25 -9.21 11.17
C ASN A 404 20.79 -8.68 11.16
N LEU A 405 20.62 -7.37 10.95
CA LEU A 405 19.30 -6.72 10.98
C LEU A 405 18.35 -7.29 9.91
N ASN A 406 17.27 -7.93 10.36
CA ASN A 406 16.16 -8.32 9.49
C ASN A 406 15.11 -7.19 9.45
N GLN A 407 15.19 -6.33 8.44
CA GLN A 407 14.31 -5.14 8.30
C GLN A 407 12.80 -5.45 8.19
N LYS A 408 12.42 -6.70 7.90
CA LYS A 408 11.02 -7.13 7.91
C LYS A 408 10.49 -7.26 9.34
N GLU A 409 11.29 -7.78 10.26
CA GLU A 409 10.89 -8.08 11.64
C GLU A 409 11.46 -7.11 12.67
N GLN A 410 12.45 -6.31 12.29
CA GLN A 410 13.27 -5.50 13.20
C GLN A 410 13.39 -4.06 12.69
N ILE A 411 13.54 -3.14 13.63
CA ILE A 411 13.75 -1.71 13.37
C ILE A 411 14.94 -1.20 14.18
N LEU A 412 15.83 -0.45 13.52
CA LEU A 412 17.00 0.15 14.16
C LEU A 412 16.68 1.57 14.61
N LEU A 413 16.78 1.84 15.91
CA LEU A 413 16.53 3.16 16.48
C LEU A 413 17.70 3.59 17.37
N ASN A 414 17.92 4.90 17.46
CA ASN A 414 18.69 5.48 18.55
C ASN A 414 17.73 6.03 19.63
N LYS A 415 18.26 6.40 20.79
CA LYS A 415 17.46 6.89 21.92
C LYS A 415 16.56 8.08 21.57
N SER A 416 17.08 9.05 20.81
CA SER A 416 16.30 10.23 20.39
C SER A 416 15.11 9.81 19.53
N THR A 417 15.34 8.93 18.55
CA THR A 417 14.31 8.41 17.66
C THR A 417 13.28 7.57 18.40
N LEU A 418 13.71 6.71 19.34
CA LEU A 418 12.80 5.94 20.19
C LEU A 418 11.86 6.85 20.98
N LEU A 419 12.36 7.98 21.49
CA LEU A 419 11.53 8.93 22.23
C LEU A 419 10.56 9.68 21.31
N SER A 420 10.98 10.06 20.11
CA SER A 420 10.18 10.89 19.19
C SER A 420 9.20 10.14 18.29
N CYS A 421 9.43 8.85 17.99
CA CYS A 421 8.59 8.09 17.05
C CYS A 421 7.17 7.84 17.61
N GLU A 422 6.21 7.61 16.74
CA GLU A 422 4.85 7.19 17.11
C GLU A 422 4.76 5.65 17.15
N LEU A 423 3.66 5.07 17.67
CA LEU A 423 3.45 3.61 17.60
C LEU A 423 3.37 3.14 16.14
N ASP A 424 2.77 3.94 15.25
CA ASP A 424 2.62 3.64 13.82
C ASP A 424 3.97 3.35 13.13
N ASP A 425 5.03 4.06 13.54
CA ASP A 425 6.38 3.88 13.01
C ASP A 425 7.01 2.53 13.42
N LEU A 426 6.46 1.89 14.45
CA LEU A 426 6.99 0.67 15.06
C LEU A 426 6.23 -0.58 14.64
N LEU A 427 5.06 -0.48 14.03
CA LEU A 427 4.21 -1.62 13.69
C LEU A 427 4.91 -2.60 12.73
N LYS A 428 4.56 -3.89 12.85
CA LYS A 428 5.07 -4.96 11.99
C LYS A 428 4.61 -4.83 10.54
#